data_AF-A0A2H5VKY4-F1
#
_entry.id   AF-A0A2H5VKY4-F1
#
_cell.length_a   1.000
_cell.length_b   1.000
_cell.length_c   1.000
_cell.angle_alpha   90.00
_cell.angle_beta   90.00
_cell.angle_gamma   90.00
#
_symmetry.space_group_name_H-M   'P 1'
#
loop_
_entity.id
_entity.type
_entity.pdbx_description
1 polymer ?
#
loop_
_entity_poly.entity_id
_entity_poly.type
_entity_poly.pdbx_seq_one_letter_code
_entity_poly.pdbx_strand_id
1 'polypeptide(L)'
;MTKKTVRTTYADVNTRGLYDPNNLTRTQTVQPQPKKRVPPEQTHAENYYYRKQMEAKTPMVVVLTDGEVLRGTIEWYDKNCIKLHRNGEPNLLIFKHAIKYLYKDLPPSEAGTSPEG
;
A
#
# COMPACT_ATOMS: atom_id res chain seq x y z
N MET A 1 31.17 10.69 -27.45
CA MET A 1 30.72 11.80 -26.59
C MET A 1 29.47 11.36 -25.85
N THR A 2 29.59 10.89 -24.61
CA THR A 2 28.46 10.32 -23.85
C THR A 2 27.93 11.38 -22.89
N LYS A 3 26.70 11.87 -23.13
CA LYS A 3 26.01 12.78 -22.21
C LYS A 3 25.74 12.02 -20.90
N LYS A 4 26.48 12.34 -19.84
CA LYS A 4 26.15 11.88 -18.49
C LYS A 4 24.99 12.73 -17.98
N THR A 5 23.80 12.14 -17.92
CA THR A 5 22.64 12.73 -17.26
C THR A 5 22.92 12.77 -15.76
N VAL A 6 23.27 13.96 -15.26
CA VAL A 6 23.37 14.22 -13.83
C VAL A 6 21.94 14.35 -13.30
N ARG A 7 21.45 13.34 -12.59
CA ARG A 7 20.23 13.45 -11.79
C ARG A 7 20.60 14.15 -10.48
N THR A 8 20.39 15.46 -10.44
CA THR A 8 20.42 16.23 -9.18
C THR A 8 19.32 15.67 -8.28
N THR A 9 19.69 15.21 -7.09
CA THR A 9 18.72 14.78 -6.07
C THR A 9 18.52 15.90 -5.08
N TYR A 10 17.30 16.05 -4.56
CA TYR A 10 16.89 17.09 -3.60
C TYR A 10 17.71 17.18 -2.29
N ALA A 11 18.71 16.32 -2.09
CA ALA A 11 19.60 16.35 -0.93
C ALA A 11 20.70 17.44 -0.99
N ASP A 12 20.93 18.06 -2.14
CA ASP A 12 22.11 18.93 -2.35
C ASP A 12 21.94 20.40 -1.91
N VAL A 13 20.81 20.77 -1.28
CA VAL A 13 20.46 22.19 -1.06
C VAL A 13 20.82 22.75 0.32
N ASN A 14 21.39 21.97 1.25
CA ASN A 14 21.44 22.43 2.65
C ASN A 14 22.77 22.15 3.37
N THR A 15 23.86 22.84 3.01
CA THR A 15 25.04 23.04 3.88
C THR A 15 25.87 24.26 3.45
N ARG A 16 25.26 25.43 3.32
CA ARG A 16 25.99 26.72 3.29
C ARG A 16 25.40 27.69 4.31
N GLY A 17 26.14 27.88 5.41
CA GLY A 17 25.82 28.77 6.53
C GLY A 17 25.34 27.98 7.75
N LEU A 18 25.82 28.18 8.98
CA LEU A 18 26.55 29.30 9.59
C LEU A 18 27.41 28.76 10.76
N TYR A 19 28.55 29.41 11.00
CA TYR A 19 29.44 29.15 12.13
C TYR A 19 28.81 29.68 13.43
N ASP A 20 28.70 28.83 14.46
CA ASP A 20 28.35 29.24 15.83
C ASP A 20 29.65 29.26 16.66
N PRO A 21 30.13 30.42 17.12
CA PRO A 21 31.40 30.55 17.81
C PRO A 21 31.38 30.09 19.29
N ASN A 22 30.25 29.67 19.85
CA ASN A 22 30.12 29.39 21.29
C ASN A 22 30.12 27.91 21.70
N ASN A 23 30.42 26.97 20.81
CA ASN A 23 30.38 25.53 21.15
C ASN A 23 31.75 24.84 20.97
N LEU A 24 32.67 25.12 21.89
CA LEU A 24 33.93 24.39 22.02
C LEU A 24 33.65 23.05 22.70
N THR A 25 33.76 21.98 21.90
CA THR A 25 33.72 20.54 22.25
C THR A 25 32.38 19.84 21.99
N ARG A 26 32.15 19.47 20.73
CA ARG A 26 31.46 18.21 20.42
C ARG A 26 31.96 17.64 19.09
N THR A 27 32.89 16.70 19.14
CA THR A 27 33.20 15.82 18.01
C THR A 27 31.97 14.93 17.79
N GLN A 28 31.00 15.40 17.02
CA GLN A 28 29.90 14.56 16.54
C GLN A 28 30.46 13.68 15.43
N THR A 29 30.71 12.41 15.76
CA THR A 29 30.73 11.35 14.76
C THR A 29 29.35 11.29 14.11
N VAL A 30 29.22 11.87 12.92
CA VAL A 30 28.01 11.76 12.10
C VAL A 30 27.89 10.30 11.67
N GLN A 31 27.16 9.50 12.45
CA GLN A 31 26.83 8.15 12.06
C GLN A 31 25.98 8.22 10.78
N PRO A 32 26.37 7.53 9.69
CA PRO A 32 25.59 7.55 8.46
C PRO A 32 24.22 6.94 8.76
N GLN A 33 23.19 7.78 8.70
CA GLN A 33 21.80 7.32 8.83
C GLN A 33 21.54 6.27 7.75
N PRO A 34 21.04 5.07 8.10
CA PRO A 34 20.77 4.03 7.13
C PRO A 34 19.77 4.56 6.12
N LYS A 35 20.21 4.70 4.86
CA LYS A 35 19.35 5.08 3.73
C LYS A 35 18.14 4.14 3.76
N LYS A 36 16.93 4.70 3.88
CA LYS A 36 15.68 3.92 3.81
C LYS A 36 15.75 3.07 2.54
N ARG A 37 15.90 1.76 2.70
CA ARG A 37 16.00 0.82 1.57
C ARG A 37 14.68 0.90 0.82
N VAL A 38 14.74 1.02 -0.51
CA VAL A 38 13.55 0.97 -1.36
C VAL A 38 12.76 -0.30 -0.99
N PRO A 39 11.44 -0.23 -0.79
CA PRO A 39 10.65 -1.41 -0.49
C PRO A 39 10.92 -2.50 -1.53
N PRO A 40 11.04 -3.77 -1.11
CA PRO A 40 11.21 -4.87 -2.05
C PRO A 40 10.04 -4.86 -3.04
N GLU A 41 10.31 -5.28 -4.28
CA GLU A 41 9.30 -5.38 -5.34
C GLU A 41 8.13 -6.30 -4.91
N GLN A 42 8.42 -7.31 -4.08
CA GLN A 42 7.43 -8.17 -3.44
C GLN A 42 7.26 -7.80 -1.96
N THR A 43 6.12 -7.20 -1.62
CA THR A 43 5.81 -6.73 -0.26
C THR A 43 4.88 -7.67 0.51
N HIS A 44 4.39 -8.75 -0.11
CA HIS A 44 3.37 -9.68 0.42
C HIS A 44 2.05 -9.04 0.90
N ALA A 45 1.85 -7.74 0.68
CA ALA A 45 0.69 -6.99 1.15
C ALA A 45 -0.62 -7.55 0.60
N GLU A 46 -0.62 -7.99 -0.66
CA GLU A 46 -1.78 -8.61 -1.31
C GLU A 46 -2.19 -9.92 -0.60
N ASN A 47 -1.24 -10.83 -0.39
CA ASN A 47 -1.49 -12.09 0.31
C ASN A 47 -2.04 -11.85 1.72
N TYR A 48 -1.46 -10.87 2.43
CA TYR A 48 -1.91 -10.48 3.75
C TYR A 48 -3.35 -9.96 3.73
N TYR A 49 -3.67 -9.09 2.76
CA TYR A 49 -5.00 -8.55 2.59
C TYR A 49 -6.03 -9.66 2.37
N TYR A 50 -5.85 -10.51 1.35
CA TYR A 50 -6.83 -11.57 1.05
C TYR A 50 -7.00 -12.56 2.19
N ARG A 51 -5.91 -12.97 2.85
CA ARG A 51 -6.00 -13.84 4.03
C ARG A 51 -6.86 -13.24 5.14
N LYS A 52 -6.63 -11.97 5.49
CA LYS A 52 -7.44 -11.28 6.51
C LYS A 52 -8.92 -11.23 6.14
N GLN A 53 -9.23 -10.93 4.87
CA GLN A 53 -10.62 -10.83 4.43
C GLN A 53 -11.33 -12.20 4.38
N MET A 54 -10.61 -13.26 4.03
CA MET A 54 -11.13 -14.64 4.06
C MET A 54 -11.37 -15.15 5.47
N GLU A 55 -10.43 -14.92 6.39
CA GLU A 55 -10.51 -15.35 7.79
C GLU A 55 -11.67 -14.68 8.52
N ALA A 56 -11.81 -13.36 8.35
CA ALA A 56 -12.90 -12.58 8.94
C ALA A 56 -14.23 -12.71 8.18
N LYS A 57 -14.28 -13.49 7.08
CA LYS A 57 -15.43 -13.56 6.16
C LYS A 57 -16.00 -12.18 5.83
N THR A 58 -15.11 -11.22 5.60
CA THR A 58 -15.49 -9.82 5.44
C THR A 58 -16.38 -9.67 4.22
N PRO A 59 -17.56 -9.04 4.35
CA PRO A 59 -18.34 -8.60 3.21
C PRO A 59 -17.50 -7.67 2.33
N MET A 60 -17.41 -7.97 1.04
CA MET A 60 -16.62 -7.25 0.06
C MET A 60 -17.48 -6.81 -1.11
N VAL A 61 -17.15 -5.66 -1.67
CA VAL A 61 -17.61 -5.20 -2.98
C VAL A 61 -16.45 -5.24 -3.96
N VAL A 62 -16.68 -5.85 -5.11
CA VAL A 62 -15.74 -5.93 -6.24
C VAL A 62 -16.34 -5.15 -7.40
N VAL A 63 -15.63 -4.12 -7.84
CA VAL A 63 -16.03 -3.31 -9.01
C VAL A 63 -15.17 -3.72 -10.18
N LEU A 64 -15.81 -4.16 -11.26
CA LEU A 64 -15.14 -4.59 -12.48
C LEU A 64 -14.82 -3.41 -13.40
N THR A 65 -13.98 -3.64 -14.39
CA THR A 65 -13.51 -2.62 -15.33
C THR A 65 -14.62 -2.06 -16.24
N ASP A 66 -15.65 -2.84 -16.50
CA ASP A 66 -16.87 -2.45 -17.24
C ASP A 66 -17.90 -1.69 -16.37
N GLY A 67 -17.67 -1.62 -15.05
CA GLY A 67 -18.54 -0.98 -14.09
C GLY A 67 -19.52 -1.91 -13.38
N GLU A 68 -19.51 -3.22 -13.67
CA GLU A 68 -20.30 -4.19 -12.91
C GLU A 68 -19.86 -4.22 -11.44
N VAL A 69 -20.84 -4.31 -10.53
CA VAL A 69 -20.61 -4.30 -9.08
C VAL A 69 -21.07 -5.62 -8.48
N LEU A 70 -20.13 -6.41 -7.99
CA LEU A 70 -20.36 -7.70 -7.38
C LEU A 70 -20.18 -7.61 -5.86
N ARG A 71 -21.08 -8.24 -5.10
CA ARG A 71 -21.06 -8.26 -3.63
C ARG A 71 -20.95 -9.68 -3.13
N GLY A 72 -20.11 -9.92 -2.12
CA GLY A 72 -19.92 -11.25 -1.57
C GLY A 72 -18.76 -11.35 -0.60
N THR A 73 -18.34 -12.57 -0.30
CA THR A 73 -17.15 -12.85 0.52
C THR A 73 -16.09 -13.56 -0.31
N ILE A 74 -14.82 -13.26 -0.06
CA ILE A 74 -13.71 -13.94 -0.74
C ILE A 74 -13.52 -15.30 -0.07
N GLU A 75 -13.61 -16.38 -0.83
CA GLU A 75 -13.39 -17.75 -0.33
C GLU A 75 -11.98 -18.26 -0.62
N TRP A 76 -11.39 -17.78 -1.71
CA TRP A 76 -10.10 -18.24 -2.21
C TRP A 76 -9.47 -17.18 -3.10
N TYR A 77 -8.14 -17.17 -3.16
CA TYR A 77 -7.37 -16.32 -4.06
C TYR A 77 -6.15 -17.09 -4.59
N ASP A 78 -5.70 -16.67 -5.76
CA ASP A 78 -4.41 -17.05 -6.34
C ASP A 78 -3.77 -15.82 -6.97
N LYS A 79 -2.66 -15.99 -7.69
CA LYS A 79 -1.93 -14.95 -8.39
C LYS A 79 -2.83 -14.14 -9.33
N ASN A 80 -3.71 -14.80 -10.08
CA ASN A 80 -4.44 -14.16 -11.19
C ASN A 80 -5.95 -14.00 -10.95
N CYS A 81 -6.53 -14.63 -9.93
CA CYS A 81 -7.97 -14.62 -9.71
C CYS A 81 -8.36 -14.72 -8.24
N ILE A 82 -9.63 -14.43 -7.97
CA ILE A 82 -10.29 -14.63 -6.68
C ILE A 82 -11.60 -15.39 -6.89
N LYS A 83 -11.98 -16.22 -5.91
CA LYS A 83 -13.30 -16.85 -5.86
C LYS A 83 -14.20 -16.06 -4.91
N LEU A 84 -15.27 -15.49 -5.44
CA LEU A 84 -16.27 -14.73 -4.71
C LEU A 84 -17.50 -15.61 -4.45
N HIS A 85 -17.85 -15.80 -3.18
CA HIS A 85 -19.11 -16.40 -2.77
C HIS A 85 -20.18 -15.33 -2.62
N ARG A 86 -21.34 -15.57 -3.25
CA ARG A 86 -22.47 -14.64 -3.27
C ARG A 86 -23.67 -15.30 -2.59
N ASN A 87 -24.44 -14.52 -1.82
CA ASN A 87 -25.58 -15.04 -1.07
C ASN A 87 -26.74 -15.34 -2.03
N GLY A 88 -27.10 -16.63 -2.16
CA GLY A 88 -28.22 -17.06 -3.02
C GLY A 88 -27.91 -17.06 -4.51
N GLU A 89 -26.67 -16.80 -4.91
CA GLU A 89 -26.22 -16.79 -6.30
C GLU A 89 -25.01 -17.70 -6.51
N PRO A 90 -24.73 -18.13 -7.75
CA PRO A 90 -23.54 -18.93 -8.03
C PRO A 90 -22.25 -18.19 -7.68
N ASN A 91 -21.28 -18.96 -7.18
CA ASN A 91 -19.92 -18.50 -6.94
C ASN A 91 -19.26 -18.07 -8.25
N LEU A 92 -18.50 -16.98 -8.19
CA LEU A 92 -17.79 -16.44 -9.34
C LEU A 92 -16.27 -16.61 -9.17
N LEU A 93 -15.60 -17.02 -10.24
CA LEU A 93 -14.15 -16.93 -10.35
C LEU A 93 -13.82 -15.68 -11.16
N ILE A 94 -13.27 -14.66 -10.50
CA ILE A 94 -13.02 -13.34 -11.10
C ILE A 94 -11.53 -13.20 -11.34
N PHE A 95 -11.13 -12.97 -12.59
CA PHE A 95 -9.74 -12.65 -12.90
C PHE A 95 -9.39 -11.22 -12.47
N LYS A 96 -8.23 -11.05 -11.83
CA LYS A 96 -7.78 -9.76 -11.28
C LYS A 96 -7.63 -8.67 -12.34
N HIS A 97 -7.31 -9.02 -13.58
CA HIS A 97 -7.22 -8.03 -14.68
C HIS A 97 -8.57 -7.39 -15.02
N ALA A 98 -9.69 -8.03 -14.65
CA ALA A 98 -11.03 -7.49 -14.82
C ALA A 98 -11.50 -6.67 -13.60
N ILE A 99 -10.73 -6.67 -12.50
CA ILE A 99 -11.08 -5.92 -11.29
C ILE A 99 -10.53 -4.50 -11.41
N LYS A 100 -11.41 -3.50 -11.29
CA LYS A 100 -11.03 -2.10 -11.20
C LYS A 100 -10.56 -1.76 -9.79
N TYR A 101 -11.36 -2.10 -8.79
CA TYR A 101 -11.02 -1.99 -7.37
C TYR A 101 -11.95 -2.85 -6.52
N LEU A 102 -11.58 -3.03 -5.25
CA LEU A 102 -12.37 -3.77 -4.27
C LEU A 102 -12.31 -3.04 -2.92
N TYR A 103 -13.38 -3.12 -2.15
CA TYR A 103 -13.47 -2.48 -0.83
C TYR A 103 -14.36 -3.29 0.11
N LYS A 104 -14.19 -3.06 1.42
CA LYS A 104 -15.02 -3.70 2.45
C LYS A 104 -16.43 -3.13 2.40
N ASP A 105 -17.44 -3.99 2.39
CA ASP A 105 -18.85 -3.59 2.51
C ASP A 105 -19.16 -3.38 4.00
N LEU A 106 -18.60 -2.31 4.57
CA LEU A 106 -18.78 -1.96 5.96
C LEU A 106 -20.17 -1.35 6.17
N PRO A 107 -20.89 -1.71 7.24
CA PRO A 107 -22.07 -0.96 7.65
C PRO A 107 -21.66 0.48 8.02
N PRO A 108 -22.59 1.46 7.88
CA PRO A 108 -22.28 2.88 8.10
C PRO A 108 -21.65 3.20 9.47
N SER A 109 -21.87 2.37 10.49
CA SER A 109 -21.34 2.55 11.84
C SER A 109 -19.83 2.37 11.97
N GLU A 110 -19.18 1.67 11.02
CA GLU A 110 -17.75 1.33 11.07
C GLU A 110 -16.92 2.17 10.07
N ALA A 111 -17.56 3.07 9.31
CA ALA A 111 -16.96 3.78 8.19
C ALA A 111 -16.05 4.97 8.58
N GLY A 112 -15.92 5.32 9.86
CA GLY A 112 -15.03 6.42 10.25
C GLY A 112 -15.14 6.93 11.68
N THR A 113 -14.80 6.10 12.67
CA THR A 113 -14.24 6.65 13.91
C THR A 113 -12.73 6.82 13.71
N SER A 114 -12.34 7.96 13.16
CA SER A 114 -10.95 8.42 13.24
C SER A 114 -10.61 8.72 14.70
N PRO A 115 -9.43 8.32 15.23
CA PRO A 115 -8.99 8.81 16.51
C PRO A 115 -8.49 10.25 16.30
N GLU A 116 -9.31 11.24 16.65
CA GLU A 116 -8.80 12.57 16.96
C GLU A 116 -8.11 12.49 18.33
N GLY A 117 -6.82 12.80 18.35
CA GLY A 117 -5.97 12.88 19.54
C GLY A 117 -4.60 13.43 19.19
#